data_AF-A0A8H4V051-F1
#
_entry.id   AF-A0A8H4V051-F1
#
_cell.length_a   1.000
_cell.length_b   1.000
_cell.length_c   1.000
_cell.angle_alpha   90.00
_cell.angle_beta   90.00
_cell.angle_gamma   90.00
#
_symmetry.space_group_name_H-M   'P 1'
#
loop_
_entity.id
_entity.type
_entity.pdbx_description
1 polymer ?
#
loop_
_entity_poly.entity_id
_entity_poly.type
_entity_poly.pdbx_seq_one_letter_code
_entity_poly.pdbx_strand_id
1 'polypeptide(L)'
;MAAASIGQVHGAVLKNGGRRVAVKIQYPGVADSIDSDLNNLSILLTATRLLPRGLFLDKTIANARTELAWECDYEREAQCAERFRNLLKDDSSSFVVPEIIHEASGKQVLTMERMDGVAVTKIKDFTQEQRDRIGTEILRLCLREIVEFRFMQTDPNWTNFLYNAETNRLELLDFGASREYPSEFIETYVDTLVAAARDDWETCRTLSIKLGYLTGYESQAMVDAHINSIMTLAEPYRDSAPDIYDFRDQTITDRVRSLIPTMLKE
;
A
#
# COMPACT_ATOMS: atom_id res chain seq x y z
N MET A 1 16.43 6.39 -14.19
CA MET A 1 16.33 4.95 -13.87
C MET A 1 16.29 4.81 -12.36
N ALA A 2 15.49 3.87 -11.85
CA ALA A 2 15.16 3.73 -10.43
C ALA A 2 15.74 2.42 -9.87
N ALA A 3 16.13 2.44 -8.60
CA ALA A 3 16.43 1.23 -7.84
C ALA A 3 15.12 0.65 -7.30
N ALA A 4 14.94 -0.67 -7.42
CA ALA A 4 13.91 -1.41 -6.71
C ALA A 4 14.54 -2.06 -5.46
N SER A 5 13.74 -2.47 -4.47
CA SER A 5 14.23 -3.04 -3.20
C SER A 5 15.23 -4.19 -3.40
N ILE A 6 14.92 -5.11 -4.33
CA ILE A 6 15.67 -6.35 -4.59
C ILE A 6 16.26 -6.43 -6.02
N GLY A 7 16.28 -5.31 -6.74
CA GLY A 7 16.65 -5.31 -8.16
C GLY A 7 16.85 -3.92 -8.76
N GLN A 8 16.91 -3.87 -10.09
CA GLN A 8 17.12 -2.63 -10.85
C GLN A 8 16.15 -2.52 -12.02
N VAL A 9 15.76 -1.29 -12.34
CA VAL A 9 14.89 -1.00 -13.49
C VAL A 9 15.70 -0.28 -14.58
N HIS A 10 15.72 -0.88 -15.77
CA HIS A 10 16.44 -0.39 -16.95
C HIS A 10 15.47 0.04 -18.05
N GLY A 11 15.79 1.11 -18.77
CA GLY A 11 15.04 1.48 -19.98
C GLY A 11 15.59 0.74 -21.20
N ALA A 12 14.71 0.15 -22.00
CA ALA A 12 15.09 -0.56 -23.23
C ALA A 12 14.09 -0.29 -24.37
N VAL A 13 14.41 -0.84 -25.55
CA VAL A 13 13.57 -0.78 -26.75
C VAL A 13 13.45 -2.19 -27.33
N LEU A 14 12.22 -2.67 -27.53
CA LEU A 14 11.99 -3.98 -28.12
C LEU A 14 12.47 -4.01 -29.58
N LYS A 15 13.18 -5.09 -29.94
CA LYS A 15 13.73 -5.28 -31.29
C LYS A 15 12.63 -5.32 -32.36
N ASN A 16 11.48 -5.92 -32.02
CA ASN A 16 10.33 -6.01 -32.89
C ASN A 16 9.38 -4.85 -32.58
N GLY A 17 9.36 -3.82 -33.43
CA GLY A 17 8.39 -2.72 -33.34
C GLY A 17 8.87 -1.47 -32.60
N GLY A 18 10.06 -1.47 -31.98
CA GLY A 18 10.66 -0.26 -31.41
C GLY A 18 9.94 0.30 -30.17
N ARG A 19 9.05 -0.49 -29.54
CA ARG A 19 8.34 -0.08 -28.32
C ARG A 19 9.33 0.16 -27.19
N ARG A 20 9.21 1.30 -26.50
CA ARG A 20 9.99 1.60 -25.28
C ARG A 20 9.44 0.79 -24.11
N VAL A 21 10.33 0.15 -23.36
CA VAL A 21 9.98 -0.70 -22.22
C VAL A 21 10.83 -0.39 -20.99
N ALA A 22 10.29 -0.68 -19.82
CA ALA A 22 11.02 -0.74 -18.56
C ALA A 22 11.25 -2.22 -18.20
N VAL A 23 12.49 -2.57 -17.87
CA VAL A 23 12.91 -3.94 -17.57
C VAL A 23 13.39 -3.99 -16.13
N LYS A 24 12.60 -4.59 -15.25
CA LYS A 24 12.92 -4.84 -13.83
C LYS A 24 13.66 -6.17 -13.73
N ILE A 25 14.86 -6.17 -13.19
CA ILE A 25 15.74 -7.34 -13.10
C ILE A 25 16.11 -7.56 -11.63
N GLN A 26 15.89 -8.77 -11.11
CA GLN A 26 16.30 -9.14 -9.75
C GLN A 26 17.81 -9.28 -9.63
N TYR A 27 18.36 -8.98 -8.46
CA TYR A 27 19.75 -9.36 -8.17
C TYR A 27 19.88 -10.90 -8.10
N PRO A 28 20.96 -11.47 -8.67
CA PRO A 28 21.18 -12.91 -8.60
C PRO A 28 21.23 -13.41 -7.15
N GLY A 29 20.47 -14.47 -6.85
CA GLY A 29 20.46 -15.13 -5.55
C GLY A 29 19.66 -14.44 -4.44
N VAL A 30 18.94 -13.34 -4.73
CA VAL A 30 18.18 -12.61 -3.70
C VAL A 30 17.04 -13.45 -3.11
N ALA A 31 16.31 -14.20 -3.94
CA ALA A 31 15.25 -15.09 -3.47
C ALA A 31 15.79 -16.23 -2.58
N ASP A 32 16.98 -16.75 -2.91
CA ASP A 32 17.62 -17.83 -2.16
C ASP A 32 18.21 -17.36 -0.83
N SER A 33 18.52 -16.06 -0.69
CA SER A 33 19.16 -15.50 0.51
C SER A 33 18.18 -14.99 1.57
N ILE A 34 16.89 -14.81 1.24
CA ILE A 34 15.85 -14.28 2.15
C ILE A 34 15.90 -14.98 3.51
N ASP A 35 15.94 -16.31 3.50
CA ASP A 35 15.89 -17.09 4.72
C ASP A 35 17.11 -16.85 5.61
N SER A 36 18.30 -16.83 5.03
CA SER A 36 19.53 -16.54 5.76
C SER A 36 19.59 -15.10 6.25
N ASP A 37 19.14 -14.14 5.45
CA ASP A 37 19.21 -12.71 5.79
C ASP A 37 18.26 -12.37 6.93
N LEU A 38 17.04 -12.91 6.92
CA LEU A 38 16.09 -12.73 8.02
C LEU A 38 16.54 -13.44 9.30
N ASN A 39 17.17 -14.62 9.19
CA ASN A 39 17.73 -15.30 10.35
C ASN A 39 18.89 -14.50 10.96
N ASN A 40 19.79 -13.95 10.13
CA ASN A 40 20.88 -13.09 10.58
C ASN A 40 20.34 -11.81 11.25
N LEU A 41 19.31 -11.18 10.67
CA LEU A 41 18.65 -10.01 11.27
C LEU A 41 18.05 -10.35 12.63
N SER A 42 17.36 -11.50 12.75
CA SER A 42 16.78 -11.95 14.02
C SER A 42 17.85 -12.16 15.10
N ILE A 43 18.98 -12.78 14.75
CA ILE A 43 20.12 -12.97 15.65
C ILE A 43 20.69 -11.62 16.11
N LEU A 44 20.89 -10.67 15.18
CA LEU A 44 21.40 -9.34 15.49
C LEU A 44 20.47 -8.56 16.41
N LEU A 45 19.17 -8.53 16.12
CA LEU A 45 18.19 -7.84 16.95
C LEU A 45 18.10 -8.42 18.37
N THR A 46 18.22 -9.75 18.49
CA THR A 46 18.23 -10.45 19.77
C THR A 46 19.52 -10.18 20.55
N ALA A 47 20.68 -10.26 19.89
CA ALA A 47 21.99 -10.07 20.50
C ALA A 47 22.21 -8.63 20.99
N THR A 48 21.68 -7.64 20.25
CA THR A 48 21.86 -6.21 20.56
C THR A 48 20.87 -5.66 21.58
N ARG A 49 19.82 -6.41 21.93
CA ARG A 49 18.69 -5.95 22.78
C ARG A 49 18.04 -4.64 22.26
N LEU A 50 18.15 -4.37 20.96
CA LEU A 50 17.55 -3.19 20.31
C LEU A 50 16.05 -3.40 19.99
N LEU A 51 15.49 -4.55 20.36
CA LEU A 51 14.07 -4.84 20.19
C LEU A 51 13.20 -3.89 21.04
N PRO A 52 12.27 -3.15 20.42
CA PRO A 52 11.25 -2.43 21.15
C PRO A 52 10.47 -3.41 22.03
N ARG A 53 10.21 -3.02 23.29
CA ARG A 53 9.34 -3.82 24.18
C ARG A 53 7.95 -3.94 23.53
N GLY A 54 7.42 -5.16 23.43
CA GLY A 54 6.11 -5.45 22.83
C GLY A 54 6.15 -5.94 21.38
N LEU A 55 7.31 -5.94 20.70
CA LEU A 55 7.40 -6.49 19.35
C LEU A 55 7.48 -8.03 19.37
N PHE A 56 6.51 -8.71 18.76
CA PHE A 56 6.55 -10.16 18.57
C PHE A 56 7.50 -10.51 17.41
N LEU A 57 8.82 -10.57 17.72
CA LEU A 57 9.89 -10.78 16.73
C LEU A 57 9.58 -11.91 15.74
N ASP A 58 9.12 -13.07 16.23
CA ASP A 58 8.83 -14.22 15.37
C ASP A 58 7.72 -13.93 14.34
N LYS A 59 6.64 -13.25 14.76
CA LYS A 59 5.56 -12.84 13.84
C LYS A 59 6.06 -11.79 12.85
N THR A 60 6.87 -10.83 13.30
CA THR A 60 7.46 -9.81 12.43
C THR A 60 8.37 -10.42 11.37
N ILE A 61 9.23 -11.37 11.76
CA ILE A 61 10.12 -12.09 10.84
C ILE A 61 9.32 -12.95 9.87
N ALA A 62 8.26 -13.63 10.33
CA ALA A 62 7.40 -14.41 9.45
C ALA A 62 6.71 -13.53 8.39
N ASN A 63 6.16 -12.38 8.80
CA ASN A 63 5.54 -11.44 7.87
C ASN A 63 6.57 -10.90 6.87
N ALA A 64 7.75 -10.47 7.34
CA ALA A 64 8.82 -9.98 6.48
C ALA A 64 9.28 -11.03 5.45
N ARG A 65 9.30 -12.32 5.82
CA ARG A 65 9.58 -13.43 4.90
C ARG A 65 8.56 -13.51 3.78
N THR A 66 7.27 -13.39 4.11
CA THR A 66 6.20 -13.38 3.11
C THR A 66 6.30 -12.17 2.18
N GLU A 67 6.54 -10.97 2.71
CA GLU A 67 6.70 -9.77 1.86
C GLU A 67 7.87 -9.93 0.89
N LEU A 68 9.05 -10.31 1.38
CA LEU A 68 10.24 -10.47 0.56
C LEU A 68 10.07 -11.57 -0.50
N ALA A 69 9.38 -12.65 -0.15
CA ALA A 69 9.06 -13.72 -1.11
C ALA A 69 8.15 -13.21 -2.23
N TRP A 70 7.15 -12.38 -1.91
CA TRP A 70 6.29 -11.76 -2.92
C TRP A 70 7.00 -10.71 -3.75
N GLU A 71 7.91 -9.92 -3.16
CA GLU A 71 8.75 -9.00 -3.92
C GLU A 71 9.61 -9.75 -4.96
N CYS A 72 10.04 -10.98 -4.65
CA CYS A 72 10.80 -11.84 -5.56
C CYS A 72 9.95 -12.60 -6.59
N ASP A 73 8.62 -12.52 -6.53
CA ASP A 73 7.73 -13.24 -7.45
C ASP A 73 7.23 -12.30 -8.56
N TYR A 74 8.06 -12.11 -9.59
CA TYR A 74 7.73 -11.25 -10.73
C TYR A 74 6.63 -11.82 -11.63
N GLU A 75 6.39 -13.13 -11.60
CA GLU A 75 5.26 -13.74 -12.32
C GLU A 75 3.95 -13.35 -11.63
N ARG A 76 3.92 -13.36 -10.29
CA ARG A 76 2.81 -12.86 -9.50
C ARG A 76 2.61 -11.35 -9.67
N GLU A 77 3.68 -10.55 -9.65
CA GLU A 77 3.59 -9.10 -9.88
C GLU A 77 3.00 -8.78 -11.26
N ALA A 78 3.41 -9.49 -12.31
CA ALA A 78 2.83 -9.38 -13.65
C ALA A 78 1.31 -9.63 -13.66
N GLN A 79 0.88 -10.73 -13.02
CA GLN A 79 -0.55 -11.07 -12.91
C GLN A 79 -1.33 -10.00 -12.13
N CYS A 80 -0.74 -9.45 -11.07
CA CYS A 80 -1.35 -8.37 -10.29
C CYS A 80 -1.51 -7.11 -11.13
N ALA A 81 -0.48 -6.72 -11.90
CA ALA A 81 -0.54 -5.58 -12.80
C ALA A 81 -1.64 -5.75 -13.87
N GLU A 82 -1.76 -6.94 -14.48
CA GLU A 82 -2.82 -7.23 -15.44
C GLU A 82 -4.22 -7.19 -14.80
N ARG A 83 -4.37 -7.72 -13.58
CA ARG A 83 -5.62 -7.63 -12.83
C ARG A 83 -5.99 -6.16 -12.57
N PHE A 84 -5.05 -5.34 -12.10
CA PHE A 84 -5.28 -3.91 -11.90
C PHE A 84 -5.62 -3.17 -13.20
N ARG A 85 -4.92 -3.48 -14.29
CA ARG A 85 -5.23 -2.92 -15.62
C ARG A 85 -6.66 -3.22 -16.05
N ASN A 86 -7.16 -4.42 -15.77
CA ASN A 86 -8.54 -4.80 -16.04
C ASN A 86 -9.55 -4.13 -15.11
N LEU A 87 -9.26 -4.03 -13.81
CA LEU A 87 -10.11 -3.37 -12.81
C LEU A 87 -10.25 -1.85 -13.08
N LEU A 88 -9.22 -1.24 -13.66
CA LEU A 88 -9.16 0.19 -13.97
C LEU A 88 -9.51 0.52 -15.43
N LYS A 89 -10.00 -0.45 -16.22
CA LYS A 89 -10.33 -0.24 -17.64
C LYS A 89 -11.34 0.90 -17.85
N ASP A 90 -12.33 1.01 -16.96
CA ASP A 90 -13.41 2.01 -17.04
C ASP A 90 -12.96 3.39 -16.49
N ASP A 91 -11.76 3.44 -15.90
CA ASP A 91 -11.12 4.61 -15.27
C ASP A 91 -9.87 5.10 -16.03
N SER A 92 -9.73 4.69 -17.28
CA SER A 92 -8.58 4.98 -18.14
C SER A 92 -8.30 6.49 -18.38
N SER A 93 -9.26 7.36 -18.05
CA SER A 93 -9.10 8.81 -18.04
C SER A 93 -8.34 9.35 -16.84
N SER A 94 -8.30 8.61 -15.73
CA SER A 94 -7.59 8.99 -14.50
C SER A 94 -6.33 8.13 -14.29
N PHE A 95 -6.40 6.84 -14.58
CA PHE A 95 -5.32 5.88 -14.30
C PHE A 95 -4.80 5.14 -15.54
N VAL A 96 -3.52 4.80 -15.51
CA VAL A 96 -2.86 3.95 -16.51
C VAL A 96 -2.00 2.92 -15.78
N VAL A 97 -2.15 1.65 -16.17
CA VAL A 97 -1.32 0.54 -15.71
C VAL A 97 -0.51 0.02 -16.90
N PRO A 98 0.82 -0.11 -16.80
CA PRO A 98 1.66 -0.53 -17.92
C PRO A 98 1.27 -1.92 -18.42
N GLU A 99 1.43 -2.11 -19.72
CA GLU A 99 1.23 -3.42 -20.32
C GLU A 99 2.41 -4.32 -19.99
N ILE A 100 2.14 -5.57 -19.60
CA ILE A 100 3.19 -6.56 -19.39
C ILE A 100 3.61 -7.16 -20.73
N ILE A 101 4.92 -7.21 -20.97
CA ILE A 101 5.52 -7.81 -22.16
C ILE A 101 5.94 -9.24 -21.81
N HIS A 102 5.02 -10.18 -21.96
CA HIS A 102 5.20 -11.58 -21.55
C HIS A 102 6.37 -12.25 -22.26
N GLU A 103 6.58 -11.99 -23.56
CA GLU A 103 7.69 -12.59 -24.30
C GLU A 103 9.08 -12.16 -23.80
N ALA A 104 9.14 -11.09 -23.00
CA ALA A 104 10.35 -10.55 -22.40
C ALA A 104 10.29 -10.58 -20.86
N SER A 105 9.40 -11.39 -20.28
CA SER A 105 9.25 -11.54 -18.84
C SER A 105 9.43 -13.00 -18.39
N GLY A 106 9.71 -13.20 -17.11
CA GLY A 106 9.86 -14.50 -16.47
C GLY A 106 10.19 -14.33 -14.98
N LYS A 107 10.60 -15.42 -14.33
CA LYS A 107 10.78 -15.47 -12.86
C LYS A 107 11.60 -14.35 -12.24
N GLN A 108 12.66 -13.89 -12.91
CA GLN A 108 13.61 -12.91 -12.37
C GLN A 108 13.64 -11.60 -13.17
N VAL A 109 12.82 -11.50 -14.23
CA VAL A 109 12.78 -10.35 -15.13
C VAL A 109 11.33 -10.01 -15.42
N LEU A 110 10.92 -8.78 -15.10
CA LEU A 110 9.61 -8.24 -15.45
C LEU A 110 9.79 -7.11 -16.45
N THR A 111 9.26 -7.29 -17.66
CA THR A 111 9.30 -6.27 -18.70
C THR A 111 7.90 -5.69 -18.88
N MET A 112 7.80 -4.37 -18.82
CA MET A 112 6.55 -3.64 -18.96
C MET A 112 6.68 -2.43 -19.85
N GLU A 113 5.56 -1.92 -20.35
CA GLU A 113 5.50 -0.66 -21.08
C GLU A 113 6.19 0.46 -20.30
N ARG A 114 7.04 1.24 -20.99
CA ARG A 114 7.70 2.38 -20.36
C ARG A 114 6.71 3.54 -20.22
N MET A 115 6.49 3.90 -18.97
CA MET A 115 5.75 5.10 -18.57
C MET A 115 6.59 6.37 -18.69
N ASP A 116 5.95 7.49 -19.03
CA ASP A 116 6.61 8.78 -19.32
C ASP A 116 6.33 9.84 -18.24
N GLY A 117 5.46 9.55 -17.27
CA GLY A 117 5.16 10.42 -16.15
C GLY A 117 6.34 10.62 -15.20
N VAL A 118 6.19 11.60 -14.32
CA VAL A 118 7.15 11.93 -13.27
C VAL A 118 6.54 11.58 -11.92
N ALA A 119 7.30 10.91 -11.06
CA ALA A 119 6.84 10.56 -9.71
C ALA A 119 6.27 11.79 -9.00
N VAL A 120 5.07 11.66 -8.42
CA VAL A 120 4.36 12.79 -7.79
C VAL A 120 5.20 13.46 -6.70
N THR A 121 6.05 12.70 -6.00
CA THR A 121 6.98 13.20 -4.99
C THR A 121 8.11 14.08 -5.53
N LYS A 122 8.40 14.00 -6.83
CA LYS A 122 9.48 14.78 -7.48
C LYS A 122 8.98 16.08 -8.10
N ILE A 123 7.67 16.25 -8.22
CA ILE A 123 7.07 17.46 -8.78
C ILE A 123 6.85 18.45 -7.63
N LYS A 124 7.55 19.57 -7.67
CA LYS A 124 7.48 20.59 -6.60
C LYS A 124 6.39 21.64 -6.85
N ASP A 125 6.10 21.91 -8.12
CA ASP A 125 5.34 23.10 -8.53
C ASP A 125 3.94 22.74 -9.04
N PHE A 126 3.27 21.79 -8.39
CA PHE A 126 1.85 21.53 -8.70
C PHE A 126 1.00 22.78 -8.44
N THR A 127 0.01 23.03 -9.30
CA THR A 127 -1.08 23.95 -8.97
C THR A 127 -1.94 23.35 -7.86
N GLN A 128 -2.74 24.17 -7.17
CA GLN A 128 -3.66 23.66 -6.15
C GLN A 128 -4.67 22.69 -6.75
N GLU A 129 -5.22 23.03 -7.93
CA GLU A 129 -6.14 22.16 -8.67
C GLU A 129 -5.53 20.79 -8.99
N GLN A 130 -4.24 20.74 -9.37
CA GLN A 130 -3.56 19.47 -9.59
C GLN A 130 -3.39 18.66 -8.30
N ARG A 131 -3.04 19.32 -7.19
CA ARG A 131 -2.94 18.65 -5.87
C ARG A 131 -4.28 18.07 -5.44
N ASP A 132 -5.35 18.85 -5.55
CA ASP A 132 -6.70 18.43 -5.17
C ASP A 132 -7.14 17.25 -6.01
N ARG A 133 -6.95 17.33 -7.34
CA ARG A 133 -7.30 16.23 -8.25
C ARG A 133 -6.49 14.97 -7.96
N ILE A 134 -5.17 15.06 -7.85
CA ILE A 134 -4.30 13.90 -7.61
C ILE A 134 -4.62 13.26 -6.26
N GLY A 135 -4.77 14.06 -5.20
CA GLY A 135 -5.13 13.57 -3.87
C GLY A 135 -6.50 12.89 -3.86
N THR A 136 -7.49 13.50 -4.52
CA THR A 136 -8.84 12.93 -4.65
C THR A 136 -8.81 11.61 -5.41
N GLU A 137 -8.12 11.53 -6.54
CA GLU A 137 -8.02 10.31 -7.34
C GLU A 137 -7.33 9.18 -6.57
N ILE A 138 -6.23 9.48 -5.87
CA ILE A 138 -5.50 8.46 -5.09
C ILE A 138 -6.34 7.95 -3.91
N LEU A 139 -7.07 8.84 -3.22
CA LEU A 139 -7.98 8.43 -2.16
C LEU A 139 -9.16 7.60 -2.71
N ARG A 140 -9.70 8.00 -3.87
CA ARG A 140 -10.74 7.24 -4.58
C ARG A 140 -10.25 5.85 -4.97
N LEU A 141 -9.04 5.74 -5.52
CA LEU A 141 -8.42 4.46 -5.85
C LEU A 141 -8.29 3.57 -4.61
N CYS A 142 -7.76 4.10 -3.50
CA CYS A 142 -7.63 3.39 -2.24
C CYS A 142 -8.99 2.83 -1.74
N LEU A 143 -10.05 3.63 -1.80
CA LEU A 143 -11.39 3.18 -1.42
C LEU A 143 -11.93 2.11 -2.37
N ARG A 144 -11.70 2.23 -3.68
CA ARG A 144 -12.08 1.20 -4.67
C ARG A 144 -11.33 -0.12 -4.44
N GLU A 145 -10.03 -0.04 -4.17
CA GLU A 145 -9.18 -1.21 -3.86
C GLU A 145 -9.72 -2.02 -2.67
N ILE A 146 -10.17 -1.32 -1.62
CA ILE A 146 -10.75 -1.94 -0.42
C ILE A 146 -12.16 -2.48 -0.73
N VAL A 147 -13.07 -1.63 -1.18
CA VAL A 147 -14.52 -1.91 -1.18
C VAL A 147 -14.98 -2.62 -2.44
N GLU A 148 -14.52 -2.16 -3.60
CA GLU A 148 -15.00 -2.61 -4.91
C GLU A 148 -14.17 -3.79 -5.42
N PHE A 149 -12.85 -3.65 -5.42
CA PHE A 149 -11.94 -4.64 -5.98
C PHE A 149 -11.68 -5.78 -5.01
N ARG A 150 -11.71 -5.47 -3.70
CA ARG A 150 -11.25 -6.35 -2.61
C ARG A 150 -9.84 -6.87 -2.89
N PHE A 151 -9.08 -6.05 -3.60
CA PHE A 151 -7.75 -6.33 -4.14
C PHE A 151 -6.98 -5.02 -4.09
N MET A 152 -6.04 -4.94 -3.16
CA MET A 152 -5.41 -3.68 -2.76
C MET A 152 -3.91 -3.76 -2.96
N GLN A 153 -3.31 -2.67 -3.42
CA GLN A 153 -1.86 -2.51 -3.35
C GLN A 153 -1.51 -1.98 -1.95
N THR A 154 -0.86 -2.80 -1.13
CA THR A 154 -0.57 -2.45 0.26
C THR A 154 0.72 -1.65 0.46
N ASP A 155 1.54 -1.46 -0.58
CA ASP A 155 2.70 -0.55 -0.52
C ASP A 155 2.27 0.90 -0.86
N PRO A 156 2.22 1.84 0.11
CA PRO A 156 1.81 3.21 -0.11
C PRO A 156 2.94 4.10 -0.68
N ASN A 157 3.95 3.52 -1.33
CA ASN A 157 5.09 4.28 -1.80
C ASN A 157 4.70 5.23 -2.95
N TRP A 158 4.64 6.52 -2.63
CA TRP A 158 4.33 7.61 -3.55
C TRP A 158 5.29 7.71 -4.75
N THR A 159 6.46 7.05 -4.75
CA THR A 159 7.31 7.00 -5.95
C THR A 159 6.73 6.13 -7.07
N ASN A 160 5.77 5.25 -6.75
CA ASN A 160 5.12 4.34 -7.69
C ASN A 160 3.93 4.97 -8.42
N PHE A 161 3.55 6.19 -8.03
CA PHE A 161 2.53 7.02 -8.69
C PHE A 161 3.24 8.06 -9.54
N LEU A 162 3.19 7.91 -10.85
CA LEU A 162 3.71 8.91 -11.79
C LEU A 162 2.58 9.80 -12.28
N TYR A 163 2.81 11.10 -12.33
CA TYR A 163 1.92 12.03 -12.99
C TYR A 163 2.43 12.33 -14.41
N ASN A 164 1.61 12.02 -15.40
CA ASN A 164 1.87 12.34 -16.80
C ASN A 164 1.15 13.65 -17.16
N ALA A 165 1.91 14.73 -17.29
CA ALA A 165 1.37 16.07 -17.55
C ALA A 165 0.77 16.22 -18.96
N GLU A 166 1.24 15.46 -19.94
CA GLU A 166 0.74 15.53 -21.33
C GLU A 166 -0.66 14.92 -21.45
N THR A 167 -0.91 13.84 -20.71
CA THR A 167 -2.20 13.14 -20.73
C THR A 167 -3.08 13.47 -19.54
N ASN A 168 -2.55 14.19 -18.54
CA ASN A 168 -3.17 14.48 -17.26
C ASN A 168 -3.63 13.21 -16.50
N ARG A 169 -2.83 12.13 -16.56
CA ARG A 169 -3.15 10.83 -15.93
C ARG A 169 -2.14 10.42 -14.87
N LEU A 170 -2.57 9.56 -13.96
CA LEU A 170 -1.72 8.87 -12.99
C LEU A 170 -1.32 7.49 -13.55
N GLU A 171 -0.02 7.25 -13.68
CA GLU A 171 0.53 5.97 -14.11
C GLU A 171 1.01 5.19 -12.87
N LEU A 172 0.55 3.95 -12.72
CA LEU A 172 0.78 3.09 -11.55
C LEU A 172 1.82 2.02 -11.89
N LEU A 173 2.92 1.93 -11.14
CA LEU A 173 4.09 1.13 -11.54
C LEU A 173 4.36 -0.16 -10.77
N ASP A 174 3.92 -0.26 -9.52
CA ASP A 174 4.31 -1.37 -8.64
C ASP A 174 3.07 -2.09 -8.13
N PHE A 175 3.05 -3.40 -8.30
CA PHE A 175 1.98 -4.30 -7.89
C PHE A 175 2.51 -5.50 -7.09
N GLY A 176 3.76 -5.44 -6.63
CA GLY A 176 4.43 -6.54 -5.93
C GLY A 176 3.76 -6.87 -4.59
N ALA A 177 3.29 -5.86 -3.87
CA ALA A 177 2.60 -6.03 -2.59
C ALA A 177 1.06 -6.09 -2.72
N SER A 178 0.51 -6.41 -3.90
CA SER A 178 -0.95 -6.50 -4.06
C SER A 178 -1.55 -7.70 -3.33
N ARG A 179 -2.70 -7.53 -2.65
CA ARG A 179 -3.35 -8.55 -1.83
C ARG A 179 -4.84 -8.61 -2.07
N GLU A 180 -5.38 -9.83 -2.06
CA GLU A 180 -6.82 -10.08 -2.05
C GLU A 180 -7.33 -10.29 -0.64
N TYR A 181 -8.50 -9.74 -0.35
CA TYR A 181 -9.13 -9.84 0.96
C TYR A 181 -10.49 -10.56 0.87
N PRO A 182 -10.80 -11.47 1.81
CA PRO A 182 -12.12 -12.11 1.87
C PRO A 182 -13.25 -11.08 2.02
N SER A 183 -14.39 -11.34 1.37
CA SER A 183 -15.54 -10.43 1.42
C SER A 183 -16.02 -10.15 2.84
N GLU A 184 -16.08 -11.19 3.68
CA GLU A 184 -16.51 -11.06 5.09
C GLU A 184 -15.61 -10.12 5.90
N PHE A 185 -14.30 -10.16 5.63
CA PHE A 185 -13.34 -9.27 6.26
C PHE A 185 -13.58 -7.82 5.80
N ILE A 186 -13.70 -7.59 4.49
CA ILE A 186 -13.92 -6.25 3.93
C ILE A 186 -15.26 -5.66 4.39
N GLU A 187 -16.34 -6.44 4.39
CA GLU A 187 -17.65 -5.98 4.86
C GLU A 187 -17.59 -5.53 6.32
N THR A 188 -17.00 -6.35 7.19
CA THR A 188 -16.83 -5.99 8.61
C THR A 188 -15.89 -4.80 8.81
N TYR A 189 -14.84 -4.68 8.00
CA TYR A 189 -13.91 -3.54 8.02
C TYR A 189 -14.60 -2.24 7.61
N VAL A 190 -15.37 -2.26 6.52
CA VAL A 190 -16.15 -1.10 6.05
C VAL A 190 -17.21 -0.70 7.06
N ASP A 191 -17.94 -1.66 7.64
CA ASP A 191 -18.91 -1.39 8.69
C ASP A 191 -18.27 -0.71 9.91
N THR A 192 -17.01 -1.05 10.23
CA THR A 192 -16.24 -0.40 11.30
C THR A 192 -15.92 1.06 10.95
N LEU A 193 -15.50 1.34 9.72
CA LEU A 193 -15.25 2.71 9.26
C LEU A 193 -16.53 3.55 9.21
N VAL A 194 -17.64 2.96 8.77
CA VAL A 194 -18.96 3.63 8.76
C VAL A 194 -19.44 3.93 10.18
N ALA A 195 -19.26 3.00 11.12
CA ALA A 195 -19.57 3.23 12.53
C ALA A 195 -18.72 4.38 13.09
N ALA A 196 -17.42 4.41 12.78
CA ALA A 196 -16.52 5.45 13.22
C ALA A 196 -16.88 6.83 12.64
N ALA A 197 -17.32 6.88 11.38
CA ALA A 197 -17.80 8.11 10.74
C ALA A 197 -19.11 8.64 11.37
N ARG A 198 -19.88 7.79 12.06
CA ARG A 198 -21.11 8.15 12.78
C ARG A 198 -20.90 8.38 14.28
N ASP A 199 -19.64 8.45 14.71
CA ASP A 199 -19.25 8.51 16.13
C ASP A 199 -19.82 7.35 16.99
N ASP A 200 -20.10 6.18 16.38
CA ASP A 200 -20.63 4.99 17.06
C ASP A 200 -19.50 4.13 17.65
N TRP A 201 -19.04 4.55 18.83
CA TRP A 201 -17.93 3.92 19.55
C TRP A 201 -18.18 2.44 19.90
N GLU A 202 -19.39 2.08 20.33
CA GLU A 202 -19.70 0.72 20.78
C GLU A 202 -19.74 -0.27 19.62
N THR A 203 -20.30 0.16 18.47
CA THR A 203 -20.25 -0.64 17.25
C THR A 203 -18.81 -0.79 16.76
N CYS A 204 -18.00 0.28 16.79
CA CYS A 204 -16.56 0.19 16.45
C CYS A 204 -15.83 -0.84 17.31
N ARG A 205 -16.09 -0.85 18.61
CA ARG A 205 -15.50 -1.81 19.55
C ARG A 205 -15.92 -3.24 19.23
N THR A 206 -17.21 -3.46 19.04
CA THR A 206 -17.77 -4.79 18.74
C THR A 206 -17.21 -5.35 17.44
N LEU A 207 -17.16 -4.54 16.38
CA LEU A 207 -16.62 -4.97 15.09
C LEU A 207 -15.09 -5.13 15.11
N SER A 208 -14.37 -4.33 15.89
CA SER A 208 -12.93 -4.50 16.10
C SER A 208 -12.58 -5.84 16.76
N ILE A 209 -13.42 -6.34 17.67
CA ILE A 209 -13.28 -7.69 18.23
C ILE A 209 -13.57 -8.75 17.17
N LYS A 210 -14.63 -8.58 16.37
CA LYS A 210 -14.97 -9.50 15.28
C LYS A 210 -13.87 -9.59 14.21
N LEU A 211 -13.21 -8.48 13.90
CA LEU A 211 -12.05 -8.42 13.00
C LEU A 211 -10.77 -9.03 13.58
N GLY A 212 -10.76 -9.35 14.88
CA GLY A 212 -9.59 -9.84 15.59
C GLY A 212 -8.52 -8.77 15.86
N TYR A 213 -8.87 -7.48 15.72
CA TYR A 213 -7.99 -6.38 16.15
C TYR A 213 -7.91 -6.28 17.67
N LEU A 214 -9.03 -6.63 18.34
CA LEU A 214 -9.11 -6.79 19.78
C LEU A 214 -9.52 -8.23 20.11
N THR A 215 -8.99 -8.77 21.19
CA THR A 215 -9.38 -10.08 21.74
C THR A 215 -10.55 -9.97 22.70
N GLY A 216 -10.81 -8.76 23.22
CA GLY A 216 -11.81 -8.49 24.25
C GLY A 216 -11.27 -8.58 25.69
N TYR A 217 -9.99 -8.89 25.85
CA TYR A 217 -9.31 -9.01 27.15
C TYR A 217 -8.29 -7.89 27.40
N GLU A 218 -8.16 -6.94 26.48
CA GLU A 218 -7.25 -5.80 26.60
C GLU A 218 -7.64 -4.86 27.74
N SER A 219 -6.67 -4.09 28.25
CA SER A 219 -6.96 -3.02 29.21
C SER A 219 -7.84 -1.94 28.56
N GLN A 220 -8.65 -1.25 29.36
CA GLN A 220 -9.52 -0.17 28.86
C GLN A 220 -8.71 0.90 28.12
N ALA A 221 -7.49 1.20 28.58
CA ALA A 221 -6.61 2.18 27.94
C ALA A 221 -6.19 1.75 26.53
N MET A 222 -5.96 0.45 26.30
CA MET A 222 -5.68 -0.08 24.97
C MET A 222 -6.91 0.00 24.08
N VAL A 223 -8.08 -0.44 24.57
CA VAL A 223 -9.35 -0.38 23.83
C VAL A 223 -9.65 1.06 23.42
N ASP A 224 -9.53 2.02 24.35
CA ASP A 224 -9.74 3.43 24.07
C ASP A 224 -8.74 3.94 23.01
N ALA A 225 -7.46 3.58 23.13
CA ALA A 225 -6.44 3.98 22.15
C ALA A 225 -6.72 3.42 20.76
N HIS A 226 -7.12 2.15 20.66
CA HIS A 226 -7.47 1.50 19.40
C HIS A 226 -8.69 2.17 18.76
N ILE A 227 -9.80 2.31 19.49
CA ILE A 227 -11.03 2.89 18.92
C ILE A 227 -10.86 4.37 18.59
N ASN A 228 -10.17 5.15 19.44
CA ASN A 228 -9.86 6.54 19.14
C ASN A 228 -9.01 6.68 17.87
N SER A 229 -8.13 5.72 17.57
CA SER A 229 -7.35 5.73 16.32
C SER A 229 -8.25 5.56 15.09
N ILE A 230 -9.23 4.65 15.15
CA ILE A 230 -10.19 4.42 14.08
C ILE A 230 -11.10 5.65 13.90
N MET A 231 -11.64 6.21 14.98
CA MET A 231 -12.47 7.42 14.91
C MET A 231 -11.68 8.62 14.37
N THR A 232 -10.41 8.74 14.71
CA THR A 232 -9.53 9.79 14.19
C THR A 232 -9.32 9.65 12.67
N LEU A 233 -9.17 8.42 12.17
CA LEU A 233 -9.07 8.15 10.73
C LEU A 233 -10.39 8.45 9.99
N ALA A 234 -11.52 8.24 10.64
CA ALA A 234 -12.85 8.49 10.08
C ALA A 234 -13.24 9.98 10.07
N GLU A 235 -12.45 10.86 10.68
CA GLU A 235 -12.75 12.29 10.82
C GLU A 235 -13.16 12.99 9.50
N PRO A 236 -12.50 12.77 8.35
CA PRO A 236 -12.89 13.39 7.08
C PRO A 236 -14.24 12.93 6.54
N TYR A 237 -14.77 11.82 7.05
CA TYR A 237 -16.00 11.17 6.55
C TYR A 237 -17.19 11.33 7.49
N ARG A 238 -17.03 12.10 8.57
CA ARG A 238 -18.13 12.34 9.53
C ARG A 238 -19.20 13.23 8.94
N ASP A 239 -20.43 13.07 9.40
CA ASP A 239 -21.55 13.95 9.04
C ASP A 239 -21.30 15.43 9.42
N SER A 240 -20.44 15.67 10.42
CA SER A 240 -20.02 17.01 10.84
C SER A 240 -18.86 17.59 10.02
N ALA A 241 -18.22 16.79 9.15
CA ALA A 241 -17.12 17.24 8.33
C ALA A 241 -17.62 18.21 7.23
N PRO A 242 -16.79 19.17 6.78
CA PRO A 242 -17.13 19.99 5.63
C PRO A 242 -17.23 19.13 4.36
N ASP A 243 -18.03 19.59 3.38
CA ASP A 243 -18.17 18.93 2.07
C ASP A 243 -16.81 18.69 1.37
N ILE A 244 -15.86 19.59 1.61
CA ILE A 244 -14.47 19.47 1.16
C ILE A 244 -13.58 19.51 2.40
N TYR A 245 -12.88 18.40 2.67
CA TYR A 245 -11.92 18.32 3.77
C TYR A 245 -10.54 18.83 3.35
N ASP A 246 -10.01 19.84 4.04
CA ASP A 246 -8.66 20.38 3.78
C ASP A 246 -7.60 19.56 4.53
N PHE A 247 -6.78 18.82 3.78
CA PHE A 247 -5.70 18.00 4.32
C PHE A 247 -4.40 18.77 4.61
N ARG A 248 -4.30 20.07 4.30
CA ARG A 248 -3.04 20.85 4.41
C ARG A 248 -2.44 20.82 5.81
N ASP A 249 -3.26 21.05 6.83
CA ASP A 249 -2.86 21.17 8.24
C ASP A 249 -3.47 20.05 9.11
N GLN A 250 -3.80 18.92 8.48
CA GLN A 250 -4.39 17.76 9.16
C GLN A 250 -3.44 17.19 10.22
N THR A 251 -4.01 16.72 11.33
CA THR A 251 -3.26 16.08 12.43
C THR A 251 -3.66 14.61 12.64
N ILE A 252 -4.45 14.04 11.73
CA ILE A 252 -4.92 12.64 11.78
C ILE A 252 -3.73 11.69 11.95
N THR A 253 -2.73 11.76 11.06
CA THR A 253 -1.59 10.84 11.09
C THR A 253 -0.80 10.93 12.41
N ASP A 254 -0.55 12.15 12.89
CA ASP A 254 0.20 12.37 14.13
C ASP A 254 -0.58 11.90 15.36
N ARG A 255 -1.90 12.13 15.40
CA ARG A 255 -2.78 11.65 16.47
C ARG A 255 -2.90 10.12 16.49
N VAL A 256 -3.02 9.47 15.33
CA VAL A 256 -3.00 8.00 15.26
C VAL A 256 -1.66 7.46 15.73
N ARG A 257 -0.55 8.07 15.29
CA ARG A 257 0.80 7.65 15.71
C ARG A 257 1.03 7.82 17.22
N SER A 258 0.46 8.85 17.85
CA SER A 258 0.62 9.09 19.29
C SER A 258 -0.07 8.02 20.16
N LEU A 259 -1.01 7.26 19.60
CA LEU A 259 -1.72 6.18 20.28
C LEU A 259 -0.99 4.83 20.21
N ILE A 260 -0.08 4.64 19.24
CA ILE A 260 0.68 3.39 19.04
C ILE A 260 1.45 2.94 20.31
N PRO A 261 2.16 3.82 21.04
CA PRO A 261 2.87 3.40 22.25
C PRO A 261 1.95 2.82 23.33
N THR A 262 0.72 3.34 23.46
CA THR A 262 -0.30 2.81 24.38
C THR A 262 -0.75 1.43 23.95
N MET A 263 -1.00 1.24 22.64
CA MET A 263 -1.41 -0.05 22.08
C MET A 263 -0.34 -1.14 22.19
N LEU A 264 0.95 -0.79 22.26
CA LEU A 264 2.06 -1.74 22.34
C LEU A 264 2.47 -2.11 23.78
N LYS A 265 2.09 -1.30 24.77
CA LYS A 265 2.56 -1.43 26.16
C LYS A 265 1.64 -2.31 27.02
N GLU A 266 0.35 -2.29 26.71
CA GLU A 266 -0.75 -2.96 27.42
C GLU A 266 -1.04 -4.33 26.79
#